data_AF-M6W9N3-F1
#
_entry.id   AF-M6W9N3-F1
#
_cell.length_a   1.000
_cell.length_b   1.000
_cell.length_c   1.000
_cell.angle_alpha   90.00
_cell.angle_beta   90.00
_cell.angle_gamma   90.00
#
_symmetry.space_group_name_H-M   'P 1'
#
loop_
_entity.id
_entity.type
_entity.pdbx_description
1 polymer ?
#
loop_
_entity_poly.entity_id
_entity_poly.type
_entity_poly.pdbx_seq_one_letter_code
_entity_poly.pdbx_strand_id
1 'polypeptide(L)'
;MEEASVSEGIYAHMIKQDAIHPTYCQLELYGSIVVVSKGQLGKGRIITMHRETSSEAAVDHLSDLRQSLVKENYVSPEPLSKKAEEQFFADLLNVSKYPEFHDGLEVAESLLLRVSNENKKKLLKILFDKTDCVMMGLGTEDGPDYDGEDDYYPEMLEDETQLKPKDAREVYGAKLAHYQKLIKML
;
A
#
# COMPACT_ATOMS: atom_id res chain seq x y z
N MET A 1 29.58 10.80 -8.39
CA MET A 1 28.76 10.45 -7.22
C MET A 1 27.43 10.02 -7.77
N GLU A 2 27.15 8.72 -7.81
CA GLU A 2 25.78 8.26 -8.06
C GLU A 2 24.96 8.63 -6.83
N GLU A 3 23.99 9.52 -6.98
CA GLU A 3 22.95 9.70 -5.99
C GLU A 3 22.32 8.32 -5.75
N ALA A 4 22.37 7.84 -4.50
CA ALA A 4 21.53 6.72 -4.11
C ALA A 4 20.09 7.19 -4.26
N SER A 5 19.50 6.96 -5.44
CA SER A 5 18.11 7.30 -5.70
C SER A 5 17.28 6.58 -4.65
N VAL A 6 16.60 7.33 -3.78
CA VAL A 6 15.67 6.72 -2.83
C VAL A 6 14.65 5.94 -3.65
N SER A 7 14.54 4.64 -3.38
CA SER A 7 13.65 3.79 -4.15
C SER A 7 12.21 4.12 -3.80
N GLU A 8 11.41 4.43 -4.83
CA GLU A 8 9.95 4.49 -4.74
C GLU A 8 9.36 3.21 -4.12
N GLY A 9 8.11 3.28 -3.66
CA GLY A 9 7.38 2.17 -3.05
C GLY A 9 7.20 2.32 -1.55
N ILE A 10 6.98 1.19 -0.88
CA ILE A 10 6.78 1.16 0.58
C ILE A 10 8.10 1.47 1.28
N TYR A 11 8.19 2.66 1.85
CA TYR A 11 9.36 3.14 2.59
C TYR A 11 9.43 2.53 3.99
N ALA A 12 8.29 2.45 4.68
CA ALA A 12 8.19 1.82 5.99
C ALA A 12 6.78 1.25 6.22
N HIS A 13 6.71 0.11 6.90
CA HIS A 13 5.50 -0.38 7.52
C HIS A 13 5.79 -0.56 9.01
N MET A 14 5.01 0.08 9.88
CA MET A 14 5.27 0.11 11.31
C MET A 14 4.02 -0.21 12.11
N ILE A 15 4.17 -0.95 13.21
CA ILE A 15 3.08 -1.38 14.09
C ILE A 15 3.27 -0.74 15.46
N LYS A 16 2.19 -0.22 16.05
CA LYS A 16 2.22 0.38 17.38
C LYS A 16 2.36 -0.71 18.45
N GLN A 17 3.41 -0.62 19.26
CA GLN A 17 3.56 -1.48 20.44
C GLN A 17 2.57 -1.06 21.53
N ASP A 18 2.17 -2.01 22.38
CA ASP A 18 1.36 -1.80 23.58
C ASP A 18 -0.06 -1.24 23.39
N ALA A 19 -0.58 -1.27 22.16
CA ALA A 19 -1.98 -0.96 21.91
C ALA A 19 -2.87 -2.19 22.17
N ILE A 20 -3.98 -2.00 22.90
CA ILE A 20 -5.02 -3.04 23.12
C ILE A 20 -5.52 -3.60 21.78
N HIS A 21 -5.55 -2.76 20.76
CA HIS A 21 -5.78 -3.14 19.37
C HIS A 21 -4.57 -2.70 18.53
N PRO A 22 -3.83 -3.64 17.91
CA PRO A 22 -2.68 -3.31 17.09
C PRO A 22 -3.09 -2.39 15.94
N THR A 23 -2.47 -1.21 15.89
CA THR A 23 -2.61 -0.27 14.76
C THR A 23 -1.32 -0.23 13.99
N TYR A 24 -1.41 0.02 12.69
CA TYR A 24 -0.25 0.17 11.83
C TYR A 24 -0.23 1.54 11.16
N CYS A 25 0.95 1.92 10.70
CA CYS A 25 1.19 3.06 9.83
C CYS A 25 2.15 2.63 8.73
N GLN A 26 1.72 2.76 7.48
CA GLN A 26 2.52 2.51 6.29
C GLN A 26 2.83 3.83 5.60
N LEU A 27 4.10 4.03 5.27
CA LEU A 27 4.63 5.19 4.60
C LEU A 27 5.17 4.77 3.23
N GLU A 28 4.74 5.45 2.17
CA GLU A 28 5.10 5.13 0.78
C GLU A 28 5.54 6.39 0.03
N LEU A 29 6.43 6.21 -0.94
CA LEU A 29 7.00 7.27 -1.78
C LEU A 29 6.78 6.99 -3.26
N TYR A 30 6.24 7.96 -3.99
CA TYR A 30 6.10 7.89 -5.45
C TYR A 30 6.41 9.26 -6.06
N GLY A 31 7.61 9.44 -6.64
CA GLY A 31 8.10 10.78 -7.03
C GLY A 31 8.12 11.76 -5.85
N SER A 32 7.36 12.86 -5.95
CA SER A 32 7.17 13.84 -4.87
C SER A 32 5.91 13.60 -4.03
N ILE A 33 5.25 12.45 -4.19
CA ILE A 33 4.03 12.09 -3.47
C ILE A 33 4.38 11.20 -2.28
N VAL A 34 3.95 11.62 -1.10
CA VAL A 34 4.01 10.85 0.14
C VAL A 34 2.61 10.30 0.45
N VAL A 35 2.50 8.98 0.52
CA VAL A 35 1.26 8.29 0.89
C VAL A 35 1.40 7.72 2.28
N VAL A 36 0.44 8.03 3.14
CA VAL A 36 0.38 7.55 4.52
C VAL A 36 -0.90 6.75 4.70
N SER A 37 -0.77 5.46 4.98
CA SER A 37 -1.91 4.58 5.28
C SER A 37 -1.90 4.21 6.76
N LYS A 38 -3.00 4.45 7.48
CA LYS A 38 -3.14 4.13 8.92
C LYS A 38 -4.42 3.34 9.18
N GLY A 39 -4.35 2.33 10.03
CA GLY A 39 -5.53 1.52 10.32
C GLY A 39 -5.28 0.40 11.32
N GLN A 40 -6.23 -0.52 11.41
CA GLN A 40 -6.07 -1.82 12.06
C GLN A 40 -6.00 -2.87 10.97
N LEU A 41 -4.97 -3.73 11.01
CA LEU A 41 -4.70 -4.69 9.94
C LEU A 41 -5.91 -5.57 9.64
N GLY A 42 -6.43 -5.49 8.41
CA GLY A 42 -7.60 -6.27 7.96
C GLY A 42 -8.92 -5.83 8.58
N LYS A 43 -9.04 -4.54 8.91
CA LYS A 43 -10.27 -3.90 9.40
C LYS A 43 -10.44 -2.48 8.82
N GLY A 44 -9.95 -2.26 7.61
CA GLY A 44 -9.94 -0.96 6.96
C GLY A 44 -8.75 -0.07 7.32
N ARG A 45 -8.55 0.92 6.44
CA ARG A 45 -7.46 1.90 6.52
C ARG A 45 -7.92 3.28 6.09
N ILE A 46 -7.26 4.31 6.60
CA ILE A 46 -7.35 5.67 6.09
C ILE A 46 -6.08 5.93 5.29
N ILE A 47 -6.23 6.41 4.06
CA ILE A 47 -5.13 6.80 3.19
C ILE A 47 -5.11 8.32 3.07
N THR A 48 -4.00 8.95 3.44
CA THR A 48 -3.76 10.37 3.21
C THR A 48 -2.59 10.57 2.27
N MET A 49 -2.77 11.48 1.31
CA MET A 49 -1.76 11.82 0.33
C MET A 49 -1.25 13.24 0.53
N HIS A 50 0.07 13.40 0.50
CA HIS A 50 0.76 14.69 0.57
C HIS A 50 1.59 14.86 -0.71
N ARG A 51 1.49 16.03 -1.35
CA ARG A 51 2.27 16.38 -2.54
C ARG A 51 3.33 17.39 -2.15
N GLU A 52 4.58 16.99 -2.27
CA GLU A 52 5.72 17.86 -2.02
C GLU A 52 6.20 18.56 -3.29
N THR A 53 7.00 19.59 -3.10
CA THR A 53 7.56 20.41 -4.20
C THR A 53 8.66 19.71 -4.99
N SER A 54 9.30 18.69 -4.41
CA SER A 54 10.30 17.85 -5.07
C SER A 54 10.40 16.47 -4.43
N SER A 55 11.10 15.54 -5.09
CA SER A 55 11.36 14.21 -4.54
C SER A 55 12.22 14.27 -3.27
N GLU A 56 13.18 15.20 -3.20
CA GLU A 56 14.01 15.40 -2.01
C GLU A 56 13.17 15.86 -0.82
N ALA A 57 12.25 16.82 -1.03
CA ALA A 57 11.33 17.27 0.00
C ALA A 57 10.39 16.14 0.48
N ALA A 58 9.95 15.26 -0.43
CA ALA A 58 9.16 14.08 -0.08
C ALA A 58 9.93 13.07 0.77
N VAL A 59 11.22 12.87 0.49
CA VAL A 59 12.11 12.02 1.30
C VAL A 59 12.29 12.59 2.71
N ASP A 60 12.52 13.89 2.82
CA ASP A 60 12.66 14.57 4.11
C ASP A 60 11.37 14.46 4.93
N HIS A 61 10.21 14.69 4.30
CA HIS A 61 8.90 14.52 4.95
C HIS A 61 8.69 13.07 5.44
N LEU A 62 9.02 12.06 4.63
CA LEU A 62 8.94 10.65 5.04
C LEU A 62 9.84 10.31 6.23
N SER A 63 11.06 10.86 6.24
CA SER A 63 12.01 10.70 7.34
C SER A 63 11.45 11.27 8.64
N ASP A 64 10.88 12.49 8.58
CA ASP A 64 10.25 13.15 9.73
C ASP A 64 9.03 12.36 10.24
N LEU A 65 8.16 11.90 9.35
CA LEU A 65 7.02 11.05 9.71
C LEU A 65 7.49 9.77 10.40
N ARG A 66 8.50 9.08 9.86
CA ARG A 66 9.06 7.87 10.46
C ARG A 66 9.63 8.15 11.85
N GLN A 67 10.36 9.24 12.04
CA GLN A 67 10.88 9.62 13.35
C GLN A 67 9.77 9.93 14.36
N SER A 68 8.67 10.56 13.92
CA SER A 68 7.49 10.78 14.77
C SER A 68 6.87 9.46 15.20
N LEU A 69 6.70 8.52 14.27
CA LEU A 69 6.16 7.19 14.57
C LEU A 69 7.01 6.44 15.61
N VAL A 70 8.33 6.49 15.50
CA VAL A 70 9.23 5.89 16.51
C VAL A 70 9.01 6.50 17.90
N LYS A 71 8.84 7.83 17.99
CA LYS A 71 8.54 8.51 19.26
C LYS A 71 7.18 8.12 19.84
N GLU A 72 6.26 7.66 18.99
CA GLU A 72 4.93 7.17 19.36
C GLU A 72 4.88 5.64 19.62
N ASN A 73 6.05 5.00 19.79
CA ASN A 73 6.20 3.55 20.02
C ASN A 73 5.73 2.68 18.85
N TYR A 74 5.80 3.20 17.62
CA TYR A 74 5.70 2.34 16.45
C TYR A 74 7.06 1.69 16.16
N VAL A 75 7.01 0.42 15.77
CA VAL A 75 8.20 -0.36 15.41
C VAL A 75 8.02 -1.04 14.06
N SER A 76 9.11 -1.24 13.33
CA SER A 76 9.10 -2.10 12.15
C SER A 76 8.86 -3.55 12.58
N PRO A 77 7.93 -4.28 11.95
CA PRO A 77 7.68 -5.65 12.30
C PRO A 77 8.81 -6.56 11.81
N GLU A 78 9.04 -7.65 12.54
CA GLU A 78 10.00 -8.67 12.17
C GLU A 78 9.62 -9.36 10.84
N PRO A 79 10.62 -9.82 10.05
CA PRO A 79 10.42 -10.69 8.90
C PRO A 79 9.60 -11.93 9.27
N LEU A 80 8.83 -12.44 8.31
CA LEU A 80 8.03 -13.64 8.53
C LEU A 80 8.89 -14.90 8.48
N SER A 81 8.51 -15.88 9.31
CA SER A 81 9.00 -17.25 9.14
C SER A 81 8.35 -17.89 7.91
N LYS A 82 9.01 -18.90 7.31
CA LYS A 82 8.46 -19.65 6.17
C LYS A 82 7.04 -20.18 6.42
N LYS A 83 6.80 -20.75 7.61
CA LYS A 83 5.47 -21.24 8.01
C LYS A 83 4.43 -20.10 8.08
N ALA A 84 4.83 -18.92 8.54
CA ALA A 84 3.95 -17.76 8.59
C ALA A 84 3.65 -17.22 7.18
N GLU A 85 4.61 -17.24 6.27
CA GLU A 85 4.39 -16.89 4.85
C GLU A 85 3.40 -17.86 4.19
N GLU A 86 3.57 -19.17 4.37
CA GLU A 86 2.68 -20.19 3.80
C GLU A 86 1.23 -20.02 4.30
N GLN A 87 1.05 -19.84 5.62
CA GLN A 87 -0.27 -19.58 6.19
C GLN A 87 -0.86 -18.27 5.66
N PHE A 88 -0.05 -17.24 5.50
CA PHE A 88 -0.52 -15.97 4.97
C PHE A 88 -1.05 -16.09 3.55
N PHE A 89 -0.32 -16.74 2.64
CA PHE A 89 -0.80 -16.92 1.27
C PHE A 89 -2.10 -17.73 1.24
N ALA A 90 -2.27 -18.69 2.14
CA ALA A 90 -3.53 -19.42 2.28
C ALA A 90 -4.67 -18.51 2.76
N ASP A 91 -4.40 -17.64 3.75
CA ASP A 91 -5.38 -16.69 4.28
C ASP A 91 -5.76 -15.61 3.26
N LEU A 92 -4.80 -15.08 2.50
CA LEU A 92 -5.04 -14.04 1.48
C LEU A 92 -5.97 -14.52 0.36
N LEU A 93 -5.92 -15.81 0.03
CA LEU A 93 -6.80 -16.44 -0.97
C LEU A 93 -8.18 -16.78 -0.40
N ASN A 94 -8.35 -16.70 0.93
CA ASN A 94 -9.61 -17.01 1.58
C ASN A 94 -10.44 -15.72 1.77
N VAL A 95 -11.39 -15.48 0.86
CA VAL A 95 -12.27 -14.30 0.88
C VAL A 95 -13.04 -14.13 2.19
N SER A 96 -13.27 -15.21 2.96
CA SER A 96 -13.92 -15.09 4.29
C SER A 96 -13.06 -14.43 5.37
N LYS A 97 -11.74 -14.34 5.15
CA LYS A 97 -10.81 -13.68 6.08
C LYS A 97 -10.75 -12.16 5.90
N TYR A 98 -10.95 -11.69 4.67
CA TYR A 98 -10.93 -10.27 4.30
C TYR A 98 -12.14 -10.02 3.38
N PRO A 99 -13.34 -9.84 3.98
CA PRO A 99 -14.58 -9.69 3.22
C PRO A 99 -14.55 -8.44 2.32
N GLU A 100 -13.92 -7.38 2.80
CA GLU A 100 -13.72 -6.11 2.13
C GLU A 100 -12.50 -6.23 1.19
N PHE A 101 -12.68 -5.83 -0.06
CA PHE A 101 -11.65 -6.01 -1.08
C PHE A 101 -10.36 -5.26 -0.73
N HIS A 102 -10.48 -4.04 -0.22
CA HIS A 102 -9.34 -3.18 0.13
C HIS A 102 -8.58 -3.65 1.38
N ASP A 103 -9.22 -4.39 2.29
CA ASP A 103 -8.56 -5.03 3.44
C ASP A 103 -7.60 -6.12 2.96
N GLY A 104 -8.01 -6.93 1.98
CA GLY A 104 -7.11 -7.92 1.38
C GLY A 104 -5.91 -7.29 0.67
N LEU A 105 -6.10 -6.13 0.02
CA LEU A 105 -5.01 -5.37 -0.61
C LEU A 105 -4.06 -4.78 0.43
N GLU A 106 -4.59 -4.11 1.45
CA GLU A 106 -3.85 -3.57 2.59
C GLU A 106 -2.96 -4.65 3.24
N VAL A 107 -3.56 -5.79 3.56
CA VAL A 107 -2.88 -6.90 4.22
C VAL A 107 -1.76 -7.46 3.34
N ALA A 108 -1.98 -7.57 2.02
CA ALA A 108 -0.92 -7.94 1.07
C ALA A 108 0.23 -6.91 1.03
N GLU A 109 -0.07 -5.61 1.06
CA GLU A 109 0.95 -4.56 1.04
C GLU A 109 1.82 -4.59 2.31
N SER A 110 1.20 -4.81 3.47
CA SER A 110 1.87 -4.88 4.78
C SER A 110 2.99 -5.92 4.83
N LEU A 111 2.91 -6.93 3.96
CA LEU A 111 3.85 -8.04 3.90
C LEU A 111 5.02 -7.83 2.96
N LEU A 112 4.96 -6.86 2.05
CA LEU A 112 5.95 -6.73 1.00
C LEU A 112 7.38 -6.53 1.54
N LEU A 113 7.51 -5.90 2.71
CA LEU A 113 8.78 -5.70 3.41
C LEU A 113 9.20 -6.88 4.31
N ARG A 114 8.31 -7.85 4.52
CA ARG A 114 8.48 -8.92 5.53
C ARG A 114 8.62 -10.32 4.94
N VAL A 115 8.23 -10.51 3.69
CA VAL A 115 8.34 -11.80 2.98
C VAL A 115 9.73 -12.03 2.39
N SER A 116 10.10 -13.30 2.29
CA SER A 116 11.28 -13.77 1.60
C SER A 116 11.33 -13.34 0.13
N ASN A 117 12.54 -13.25 -0.43
CA ASN A 117 12.72 -12.90 -1.84
C ASN A 117 12.04 -13.89 -2.80
N GLU A 118 11.98 -15.18 -2.43
CA GLU A 118 11.29 -16.23 -3.20
C GLU A 118 9.80 -15.91 -3.35
N ASN A 119 9.15 -15.49 -2.26
CA ASN A 119 7.73 -15.19 -2.24
C ASN A 119 7.39 -13.74 -2.61
N LYS A 120 8.36 -12.82 -2.58
CA LYS A 120 8.16 -11.41 -2.93
C LYS A 120 7.59 -11.23 -4.34
N LYS A 121 8.10 -11.96 -5.33
CA LYS A 121 7.59 -11.89 -6.71
C LYS A 121 6.15 -12.41 -6.83
N LYS A 122 5.79 -13.45 -6.08
CA LYS A 122 4.41 -13.97 -6.02
C LYS A 122 3.47 -12.94 -5.40
N LEU A 123 3.86 -12.33 -4.28
CA LEU A 123 3.08 -11.29 -3.61
C LEU A 123 2.89 -10.05 -4.50
N LEU A 124 3.95 -9.61 -5.19
CA LEU A 124 3.88 -8.47 -6.11
C LEU A 124 2.88 -8.68 -7.26
N LYS A 125 2.76 -9.91 -7.79
CA LYS A 125 1.74 -10.21 -8.81
C LYS A 125 0.32 -10.07 -8.25
N ILE A 126 0.08 -10.57 -7.03
CA ILE A 126 -1.23 -10.43 -6.38
C ILE A 126 -1.55 -8.94 -6.13
N LEU A 127 -0.55 -8.16 -5.68
CA LEU A 127 -0.68 -6.72 -5.49
C LEU A 127 -0.96 -5.99 -6.80
N PHE A 128 -0.26 -6.36 -7.87
CA PHE A 128 -0.49 -5.82 -9.21
C PHE A 128 -1.93 -6.09 -9.67
N ASP A 129 -2.36 -7.34 -9.66
CA ASP A 129 -3.71 -7.74 -10.12
C ASP A 129 -4.81 -7.05 -9.29
N LYS A 130 -4.65 -6.99 -7.96
CA LYS A 130 -5.61 -6.30 -7.09
C LYS A 130 -5.64 -4.80 -7.34
N THR A 131 -4.49 -4.17 -7.56
CA THR A 131 -4.41 -2.73 -7.85
C THR A 131 -5.00 -2.42 -9.22
N ASP A 132 -4.80 -3.29 -10.21
CA ASP A 132 -5.42 -3.17 -11.53
C ASP A 132 -6.95 -3.25 -11.45
N CYS A 133 -7.50 -4.12 -10.59
CA CYS A 133 -8.94 -4.14 -10.31
C CYS A 133 -9.45 -2.84 -9.68
N VAL A 134 -8.67 -2.19 -8.80
CA VAL A 134 -9.04 -0.87 -8.27
C VAL A 134 -9.10 0.16 -9.39
N MET A 135 -8.11 0.16 -10.28
CA MET A 135 -8.06 1.08 -11.42
C MET A 135 -9.21 0.84 -12.40
N MET A 136 -9.58 -0.42 -12.65
CA MET A 136 -10.79 -0.78 -13.43
C MET A 136 -12.06 -0.20 -12.80
N GLY A 137 -12.27 -0.44 -11.49
CA GLY A 137 -13.46 0.05 -10.78
C GLY A 137 -13.53 1.58 -10.68
N LEU A 138 -12.39 2.27 -10.63
CA LEU A 138 -12.35 3.73 -10.66
C LEU A 138 -12.69 4.31 -12.05
N GLY A 139 -12.55 3.54 -13.13
CA GLY A 139 -12.70 4.04 -14.51
C GLY A 139 -11.70 5.14 -14.87
N THR A 140 -11.78 5.68 -16.10
CA THR A 140 -10.97 6.85 -16.50
C THR A 140 -11.67 8.18 -16.19
N GLU A 141 -10.90 9.26 -16.02
CA GLU A 141 -11.46 10.63 -15.89
C GLU A 141 -12.00 11.17 -17.23
N ASP A 142 -11.59 10.65 -18.40
CA ASP A 142 -11.83 11.27 -19.72
C ASP A 142 -11.74 10.32 -20.98
N GLY A 143 -11.79 8.98 -20.90
CA GLY A 143 -11.49 8.13 -22.07
C GLY A 143 -12.10 6.72 -22.16
N PRO A 144 -12.27 6.18 -23.38
CA PRO A 144 -13.11 5.01 -23.70
C PRO A 144 -12.54 3.63 -23.31
N ASP A 145 -11.41 3.57 -22.59
CA ASP A 145 -10.64 2.32 -22.41
C ASP A 145 -10.83 1.62 -21.04
N TYR A 146 -11.43 2.28 -20.05
CA TYR A 146 -11.98 1.61 -18.86
C TYR A 146 -13.41 2.11 -18.68
N ASP A 147 -14.37 1.34 -19.19
CA ASP A 147 -15.76 1.50 -18.83
C ASP A 147 -15.91 1.05 -17.37
N GLY A 148 -16.10 1.99 -16.45
CA GLY A 148 -16.38 1.64 -15.07
C GLY A 148 -17.59 0.69 -15.04
N GLU A 149 -17.38 -0.57 -14.67
CA GLU A 149 -18.47 -1.55 -14.63
C GLU A 149 -19.45 -1.31 -13.46
N ASP A 150 -19.06 -0.46 -12.50
CA ASP A 150 -19.81 -0.18 -11.27
C ASP A 150 -19.72 1.31 -10.88
N ASP A 151 -20.79 2.06 -11.14
CA ASP A 151 -20.94 3.47 -10.76
C ASP A 151 -20.79 3.70 -9.24
N TYR A 152 -20.98 2.66 -8.42
CA TYR A 152 -20.90 2.73 -6.95
C TYR A 152 -19.48 2.51 -6.42
N TYR A 153 -18.58 1.93 -7.22
CA TYR A 153 -17.23 1.59 -6.77
C TYR A 153 -16.43 2.81 -6.26
N PRO A 154 -16.45 3.99 -6.92
CA PRO A 154 -15.75 5.17 -6.42
C PRO A 154 -16.24 5.64 -5.06
N GLU A 155 -17.55 5.54 -4.77
CA GLU A 155 -18.13 5.90 -3.47
C GLU A 155 -17.71 4.90 -2.39
N MET A 156 -17.78 3.60 -2.69
CA MET A 156 -17.31 2.55 -1.78
C MET A 156 -15.83 2.67 -1.46
N LEU A 157 -14.97 2.96 -2.45
CA LEU A 157 -13.55 3.18 -2.23
C LEU A 157 -13.31 4.38 -1.32
N GLU A 158 -14.04 5.48 -1.54
CA GLU A 158 -13.94 6.66 -0.70
C GLU A 158 -14.39 6.36 0.75
N ASP A 159 -15.47 5.60 0.94
CA ASP A 159 -15.94 5.19 2.27
C ASP A 159 -14.92 4.28 2.98
N GLU A 160 -14.32 3.33 2.26
CA GLU A 160 -13.37 2.36 2.82
C GLU A 160 -11.98 2.94 3.08
N THR A 161 -11.56 3.97 2.32
CA THR A 161 -10.17 4.48 2.35
C THR A 161 -10.02 5.96 2.66
N GLN A 162 -11.12 6.73 2.61
CA GLN A 162 -11.18 8.21 2.62
C GLN A 162 -10.49 8.89 1.45
N LEU A 163 -10.01 8.12 0.47
CA LEU A 163 -9.31 8.64 -0.68
C LEU A 163 -10.32 9.04 -1.75
N LYS A 164 -10.32 10.33 -2.12
CA LYS A 164 -11.16 10.82 -3.21
C LYS A 164 -10.81 10.08 -4.51
N PRO A 165 -11.77 9.79 -5.41
CA PRO A 165 -11.51 9.02 -6.62
C PRO A 165 -10.33 9.52 -7.47
N LYS A 166 -10.17 10.85 -7.59
CA LYS A 166 -9.03 11.46 -8.30
C LYS A 166 -7.69 11.12 -7.64
N ASP A 167 -7.59 11.30 -6.33
CA ASP A 167 -6.38 10.98 -5.57
C ASP A 167 -6.13 9.47 -5.55
N ALA A 168 -7.19 8.66 -5.56
CA ALA A 168 -7.10 7.20 -5.66
C ALA A 168 -6.47 6.74 -6.97
N ARG A 169 -6.89 7.31 -8.11
CA ARG A 169 -6.27 7.00 -9.42
C ARG A 169 -4.77 7.31 -9.42
N GLU A 170 -4.36 8.41 -8.81
CA GLU A 170 -2.96 8.81 -8.72
C GLU A 170 -2.15 7.84 -7.85
N VAL A 171 -2.64 7.52 -6.65
CA VAL A 171 -1.98 6.59 -5.71
C VAL A 171 -1.91 5.17 -6.28
N TYR A 172 -3.03 4.62 -6.73
CA TYR A 172 -3.09 3.25 -7.25
C TYR A 172 -2.40 3.12 -8.61
N GLY A 173 -2.43 4.15 -9.46
CA GLY A 173 -1.63 4.20 -10.69
C GLY A 173 -0.13 4.17 -10.41
N ALA A 174 0.34 4.93 -9.43
CA ALA A 174 1.74 4.92 -9.00
C ALA A 174 2.15 3.56 -8.40
N LYS A 175 1.31 2.96 -7.55
CA LYS A 175 1.49 1.60 -7.02
C LYS A 175 1.62 0.57 -8.15
N LEU A 176 0.73 0.62 -9.14
CA LEU A 176 0.71 -0.31 -10.28
C LEU A 176 2.01 -0.22 -11.10
N ALA A 177 2.43 0.99 -11.47
CA ALA A 177 3.69 1.22 -12.17
C ALA A 177 4.89 0.70 -11.37
N HIS A 178 4.89 0.95 -10.05
CA HIS A 178 5.96 0.51 -9.16
C HIS A 178 6.01 -1.02 -9.02
N TYR A 179 4.89 -1.69 -8.80
CA TYR A 179 4.84 -3.16 -8.72
C TYR A 179 5.26 -3.80 -10.04
N GLN A 180 4.83 -3.25 -11.18
CA GLN A 180 5.26 -3.73 -12.49
C GLN A 180 6.78 -3.64 -12.67
N LYS A 181 7.40 -2.53 -12.22
CA LYS A 181 8.86 -2.36 -12.21
C LYS A 181 9.54 -3.42 -11.34
N LEU A 182 9.09 -3.62 -10.11
CA LEU A 182 9.66 -4.62 -9.20
C LEU A 182 9.53 -6.05 -9.73
N ILE A 183 8.39 -6.41 -10.35
CA ILE A 183 8.17 -7.74 -10.95
C ILE A 183 9.17 -8.03 -12.08
N LYS A 184 9.55 -7.01 -12.86
CA LYS A 184 10.54 -7.12 -13.95
C LYS A 184 11.97 -7.26 -13.44
N MET A 185 12.26 -6.75 -12.24
CA MET A 185 13.59 -6.77 -11.64
C MET A 185 13.89 -8.05 -10.84
N LEU A 186 12.85 -8.72 -10.33
CA LEU A 186 12.92 -10.02 -9.64
C LEU A 186 12.69 -11.18 -10.63
#